data_AF-A0A060YY39-F1
#
_entry.id   AF-A0A060YY39-F1
#
_cell.length_a   1.000
_cell.length_b   1.000
_cell.length_c   1.000
_cell.angle_alpha   90.00
_cell.angle_beta   90.00
_cell.angle_gamma   90.00
#
_symmetry.space_group_name_H-M   'P 1'
#
loop_
_entity.id
_entity.type
_entity.pdbx_description
1 polymer ?
#
loop_
_entity_poly.entity_id
_entity_poly.type
_entity_poly.pdbx_seq_one_letter_code
_entity_poly.pdbx_strand_id
1 'polypeptide(L)'
;MHLNGVSVTFLPLDSLSKLPEKQKYSHFFNSIYCAASMVHHLSPTLRQIAAPKAALVVELAKYLLDLTKEQEVGFAEKVEDVAKEAGFEPSQEEKRDVYATFALQEK
;
A
#
# COMPACT_ATOMS: atom_id res chain seq x y z
N MET A 1 -8.44 3.86 27.85
CA MET A 1 -9.00 4.77 26.83
C MET A 1 -9.93 3.93 25.96
N HIS A 2 -11.25 3.96 26.21
CA HIS A 2 -12.21 3.22 25.38
C HIS A 2 -12.67 4.14 24.25
N LEU A 3 -12.12 3.93 23.05
CA LEU A 3 -12.59 4.58 21.83
C LEU A 3 -13.88 3.88 21.40
N ASN A 4 -15.03 4.47 21.71
CA ASN A 4 -16.32 3.95 21.24
C ASN A 4 -16.38 4.03 19.71
N GLY A 5 -16.79 2.94 19.06
CA GLY A 5 -16.92 2.87 17.60
C GLY A 5 -15.62 2.57 16.84
N VAL A 6 -14.50 2.30 17.52
CA VAL A 6 -13.23 1.89 16.88
C VAL A 6 -12.96 0.42 17.17
N SER A 7 -12.71 -0.36 16.12
CA SER A 7 -12.27 -1.76 16.23
C SER A 7 -10.89 -1.89 15.59
N VAL A 8 -9.97 -2.53 16.32
CA VAL A 8 -8.63 -2.84 15.83
C VAL A 8 -8.49 -4.34 15.76
N THR A 9 -8.15 -4.87 14.59
CA THR A 9 -7.92 -6.30 14.36
C THR A 9 -6.47 -6.52 13.99
N PHE A 10 -5.77 -7.36 14.76
CA PHE A 10 -4.43 -7.80 14.43
C PHE A 10 -4.51 -9.09 13.62
N LEU A 11 -3.83 -9.09 12.48
CA LEU A 11 -3.76 -10.25 11.59
C LEU A 11 -2.30 -10.74 11.51
N PRO A 12 -2.07 -12.06 11.37
CA PRO A 12 -0.77 -12.60 11.00
C PRO A 12 -0.23 -11.98 9.71
N LEU A 13 1.09 -11.84 9.59
CA LEU A 13 1.75 -11.20 8.44
C LEU A 13 1.37 -11.85 7.09
N ASP A 14 1.24 -13.18 7.08
CA ASP A 14 0.85 -13.98 5.91
C ASP A 14 -0.65 -13.88 5.58
N SER A 15 -1.41 -13.04 6.29
CA SER A 15 -2.83 -12.87 6.01
C SER A 15 -3.08 -12.11 4.72
N LEU A 16 -2.19 -11.19 4.32
CA LEU A 16 -2.40 -10.31 3.16
C LEU A 16 -2.70 -11.11 1.88
N SER A 17 -2.00 -12.22 1.66
CA SER A 17 -2.22 -13.11 0.51
C SER A 17 -3.52 -13.92 0.59
N LYS A 18 -4.06 -14.13 1.81
CA LYS A 18 -5.30 -14.90 2.05
C LYS A 18 -6.54 -14.02 2.15
N LEU A 19 -6.39 -12.69 2.28
CA LEU A 19 -7.53 -11.76 2.33
C LEU A 19 -8.43 -11.87 1.09
N PRO A 20 -7.90 -11.96 -0.16
CA PRO A 20 -8.72 -12.10 -1.36
C PRO A 20 -9.58 -13.39 -1.38
N GLU A 21 -9.15 -14.44 -0.69
CA GLU A 21 -9.89 -15.71 -0.61
C GLU A 21 -11.18 -15.59 0.21
N LYS A 22 -11.33 -14.53 1.01
CA LYS A 22 -12.49 -14.32 1.87
C LYS A 22 -13.38 -13.23 1.30
N GLN A 23 -14.58 -13.61 0.85
CA GLN A 23 -15.56 -12.70 0.25
C GLN A 23 -15.88 -11.46 1.10
N LYS A 24 -15.86 -11.57 2.43
CA LYS A 24 -16.08 -10.44 3.35
C LYS A 24 -15.06 -9.29 3.21
N TYR A 25 -13.89 -9.55 2.63
CA TYR A 25 -12.84 -8.56 2.41
C TYR A 25 -12.80 -8.07 0.95
N SER A 26 -13.66 -8.58 0.07
CA SER A 26 -13.76 -8.08 -1.29
C SER A 26 -14.17 -6.61 -1.26
N HIS A 27 -13.37 -5.75 -1.90
CA HIS A 27 -13.60 -4.31 -1.96
C HIS A 27 -13.83 -3.62 -0.60
N PHE A 28 -13.18 -4.13 0.44
CA PHE A 28 -13.43 -3.70 1.82
C PHE A 28 -12.55 -2.55 2.29
N PHE A 29 -11.30 -2.46 1.82
CA PHE A 29 -10.33 -1.49 2.35
C PHE A 29 -10.35 -0.18 1.54
N ASN A 30 -10.79 0.92 2.16
CA ASN A 30 -10.75 2.26 1.56
C ASN A 30 -9.34 2.87 1.53
N SER A 31 -8.46 2.43 2.42
CA SER A 31 -7.08 2.90 2.46
C SER A 31 -6.16 1.76 2.89
N ILE A 32 -5.02 1.67 2.24
CA ILE A 32 -3.99 0.66 2.48
C ILE A 32 -2.69 1.41 2.72
N TYR A 33 -2.03 1.12 3.83
CA TYR A 33 -0.71 1.64 4.14
C TYR A 33 0.31 0.50 4.09
N CYS A 34 1.45 0.73 3.46
CA CYS A 34 2.55 -0.22 3.37
C CYS A 34 3.84 0.45 3.83
N ALA A 35 4.49 -0.15 4.84
CA ALA A 35 5.83 0.27 5.25
C ALA A 35 6.87 -0.10 4.18
N ALA A 36 7.99 0.62 4.11
CA ALA A 36 9.01 0.41 3.08
C ALA A 36 9.54 -1.03 3.08
N SER A 37 9.71 -1.62 4.27
CA SER A 37 10.15 -3.00 4.44
C SER A 37 9.16 -4.04 3.94
N MET A 38 7.89 -3.69 3.74
CA MET A 38 6.79 -4.61 3.41
C MET A 38 6.33 -4.55 1.95
N VAL A 39 6.96 -3.70 1.12
CA VAL A 39 6.58 -3.51 -0.29
C VAL A 39 6.58 -4.82 -1.08
N HIS A 40 7.49 -5.74 -0.75
CA HIS A 40 7.60 -7.05 -1.40
C HIS A 40 6.41 -8.00 -1.12
N HIS A 41 5.54 -7.68 -0.15
CA HIS A 41 4.30 -8.42 0.10
C HIS A 41 3.11 -7.89 -0.71
N LEU A 42 3.23 -6.71 -1.31
CA LEU A 42 2.20 -6.20 -2.21
C LEU A 42 2.16 -7.08 -3.46
N SER A 43 0.95 -7.35 -3.94
CA SER A 43 0.73 -8.16 -5.13
C SER A 43 -0.46 -7.64 -5.92
N PRO A 44 -0.63 -8.02 -7.19
CA PRO A 44 -1.79 -7.62 -7.98
C PRO A 44 -3.14 -8.00 -7.36
N THR A 45 -3.16 -9.02 -6.50
CA THR A 45 -4.38 -9.46 -5.79
C THR A 45 -4.91 -8.42 -4.80
N LEU A 46 -4.09 -7.43 -4.43
CA LEU A 46 -4.47 -6.30 -3.58
C LEU A 46 -5.70 -5.56 -4.12
N ARG A 47 -5.84 -5.48 -5.45
CA ARG A 47 -7.00 -4.87 -6.12
C ARG A 47 -8.34 -5.52 -5.72
N GLN A 48 -8.34 -6.82 -5.41
CA GLN A 48 -9.57 -7.55 -5.09
C GLN A 48 -10.14 -7.16 -3.73
N ILE A 49 -9.27 -6.72 -2.81
CA ILE A 49 -9.66 -6.33 -1.46
C ILE A 49 -9.77 -4.81 -1.29
N ALA A 50 -9.21 -4.04 -2.23
CA ALA A 50 -9.30 -2.59 -2.27
C ALA A 50 -10.69 -2.14 -2.70
N ALA A 51 -11.30 -1.25 -1.91
CA ALA A 51 -12.57 -0.62 -2.25
C ALA A 51 -12.44 0.26 -3.52
N PRO A 52 -13.55 0.59 -4.21
CA PRO A 52 -13.52 1.59 -5.27
C PRO A 52 -12.89 2.89 -4.76
N LYS A 53 -11.98 3.47 -5.55
CA LYS A 53 -11.23 4.69 -5.20
C LYS A 53 -10.38 4.56 -3.94
N ALA A 54 -9.97 3.34 -3.56
CA ALA A 54 -9.07 3.15 -2.43
C ALA A 54 -7.74 3.88 -2.64
N ALA A 55 -7.20 4.42 -1.55
CA ALA A 55 -5.87 5.00 -1.52
C ALA A 55 -4.83 3.97 -1.09
N LEU A 56 -3.70 3.91 -1.77
CA LEU A 56 -2.51 3.17 -1.37
C LEU A 56 -1.43 4.18 -0.99
N VAL A 57 -0.92 4.06 0.22
CA VAL A 57 0.19 4.87 0.73
C VAL A 57 1.37 3.94 1.01
N VAL A 58 2.50 4.20 0.39
CA VAL A 58 3.71 3.40 0.56
C VAL A 58 4.84 4.28 1.08
N GLU A 59 5.40 3.89 2.22
CA GLU A 59 6.57 4.56 2.78
C GLU A 59 7.80 4.37 1.87
N LEU A 60 8.55 5.45 1.66
CA LEU A 60 9.78 5.46 0.89
C LEU A 60 11.00 5.35 1.80
N ALA A 61 12.11 4.94 1.19
CA ALA A 61 13.35 4.62 1.88
C ALA A 61 14.23 5.85 2.25
N LYS A 62 13.70 7.08 2.17
CA LYS A 62 14.46 8.35 2.30
C LYS A 62 15.30 8.47 3.58
N TYR A 63 14.85 7.86 4.68
CA TYR A 63 15.54 7.92 5.97
C TYR A 63 16.07 6.56 6.43
N LEU A 64 16.05 5.55 5.56
CA LEU A 64 16.69 4.29 5.87
C LEU A 64 18.21 4.52 5.83
N LEU A 65 18.85 4.26 6.97
CA LEU A 65 20.30 4.30 7.10
C LEU A 65 20.90 3.25 6.15
N ASP A 66 22.11 3.53 5.66
CA ASP A 66 22.88 2.65 4.76
C ASP A 66 22.38 2.52 3.31
N LEU A 67 21.49 3.41 2.85
CA LEU A 67 21.13 3.50 1.42
C LEU A 67 21.89 4.61 0.70
N THR A 68 22.31 4.33 -0.53
CA THR A 68 22.78 5.36 -1.47
C THR A 68 21.59 6.04 -2.15
N LYS A 69 21.81 7.24 -2.70
CA LYS A 69 20.78 7.97 -3.45
C LYS A 69 20.23 7.17 -4.63
N GLU A 70 21.08 6.40 -5.29
CA GLU A 70 20.69 5.52 -6.39
C GLU A 70 19.76 4.40 -5.91
N GLN A 71 20.02 3.84 -4.72
CA GLN A 71 19.16 2.81 -4.12
C GLN A 71 17.82 3.39 -3.67
N GLU A 72 17.80 4.62 -3.13
CA GLU A 72 16.56 5.33 -2.79
C GLU A 72 15.68 5.56 -4.02
N VAL A 73 16.27 6.05 -5.11
CA VAL A 73 15.55 6.28 -6.39
C VAL A 73 15.05 4.96 -6.97
N GLY A 74 15.91 3.94 -7.03
CA GLY A 74 15.51 2.62 -7.53
C GLY A 74 14.42 1.96 -6.69
N PHE A 75 14.40 2.21 -5.38
CA PHE A 75 13.32 1.76 -4.50
C PHE A 75 12.00 2.49 -4.81
N ALA A 76 12.03 3.82 -5.02
CA ALA A 76 10.84 4.59 -5.38
C ALA A 76 10.26 4.13 -6.72
N GLU A 77 11.10 3.90 -7.74
CA GLU A 77 10.69 3.33 -9.03
C GLU A 77 10.04 1.95 -8.85
N LYS A 78 10.66 1.08 -8.02
CA LYS A 78 10.10 -0.23 -7.73
C LYS A 78 8.73 -0.16 -7.04
N VAL A 79 8.55 0.79 -6.13
CA VAL A 79 7.25 1.04 -5.47
C VAL A 79 6.20 1.46 -6.49
N GLU A 80 6.54 2.34 -7.43
CA GLU A 80 5.62 2.73 -8.50
C GLU A 80 5.22 1.55 -9.38
N ASP A 81 6.17 0.71 -9.78
CA ASP A 81 5.89 -0.46 -10.61
C ASP A 81 4.94 -1.43 -9.90
N VAL A 82 5.20 -1.73 -8.63
CA VAL A 82 4.35 -2.62 -7.81
C VAL A 82 2.94 -2.04 -7.64
N ALA A 83 2.82 -0.72 -7.42
CA ALA A 83 1.52 -0.06 -7.32
C ALA A 83 0.74 -0.13 -8.65
N LYS A 84 1.41 0.12 -9.78
CA LYS A 84 0.82 0.03 -11.13
C LYS A 84 0.39 -1.39 -11.48
N GLU A 85 1.19 -2.40 -11.13
CA GLU A 85 0.83 -3.82 -11.29
C GLU A 85 -0.43 -4.19 -10.48
N ALA A 86 -0.63 -3.56 -9.33
CA ALA A 86 -1.86 -3.68 -8.52
C ALA A 86 -3.02 -2.79 -9.02
N GLY A 87 -2.83 -2.02 -10.08
CA GLY A 87 -3.84 -1.18 -10.71
C GLY A 87 -4.06 0.17 -10.03
N PHE A 88 -3.10 0.61 -9.21
CA PHE A 88 -3.09 1.94 -8.62
C PHE A 88 -2.22 2.88 -9.46
N GLU A 89 -2.65 4.12 -9.60
CA GLU A 89 -1.90 5.17 -10.30
C GLU A 89 -1.43 6.23 -9.32
N PRO A 90 -0.25 6.86 -9.54
CA PRO A 90 0.25 7.93 -8.68
C PRO A 90 -0.79 9.05 -8.53
N SER A 91 -1.13 9.42 -7.30
CA SER A 91 -1.96 10.60 -7.06
C SER A 91 -1.14 11.87 -7.32
N GLN A 92 -1.76 12.88 -7.92
CA GLN A 92 -1.11 14.17 -8.20
C GLN A 92 -0.86 15.04 -6.95
N GLU A 93 -1.15 14.53 -5.76
CA GLU A 93 -0.82 15.24 -4.52
C GLU A 93 0.69 15.31 -4.34
N GLU A 94 1.15 16.42 -3.74
CA GLU A 94 2.55 16.82 -3.55
C GLU A 94 3.48 15.62 -3.37
N LYS A 95 4.53 15.54 -4.20
CA LYS A 95 5.64 14.59 -4.03
C LYS A 95 6.21 14.77 -2.62
N ARG A 96 5.73 13.96 -1.67
CA ARG A 96 6.31 13.88 -0.35
C ARG A 96 7.45 12.90 -0.46
N ASP A 97 8.67 13.38 -0.27
CA ASP A 97 9.85 12.54 -0.45
C ASP A 97 9.91 11.33 0.52
N VAL A 98 9.02 11.29 1.52
CA VAL A 98 8.98 10.25 2.57
C VAL A 98 8.00 9.13 2.24
N TYR A 99 7.00 9.37 1.39
CA TYR A 99 6.02 8.35 1.02
C TYR A 99 5.36 8.66 -0.33
N ALA A 100 5.05 7.61 -1.07
CA ALA A 100 4.30 7.69 -2.32
C ALA A 100 2.82 7.42 -2.06
N THR A 101 1.95 8.16 -2.75
CA THR A 101 0.50 8.02 -2.69
C THR A 101 -0.03 7.61 -4.06
N PHE A 102 -0.98 6.67 -4.06
CA PHE A 102 -1.59 6.14 -5.26
C PHE A 102 -3.10 5.99 -5.07
N ALA A 103 -3.85 6.20 -6.13
CA ALA A 103 -5.30 6.02 -6.16
C ALA A 103 -5.69 4.84 -7.06
N LEU A 104 -6.60 4.00 -6.58
CA LEU A 104 -7.15 2.91 -7.38
C LEU A 104 -8.03 3.49 -8.49
N GLN A 105 -7.71 3.17 -9.75
CA GLN A 105 -8.51 3.59 -10.89
C GLN A 105 -9.76 2.71 -11.04
N GLU A 106 -10.92 3.36 -11.15
CA GLU A 106 -12.13 2.72 -11.65
C GLU A 106 -11.93 2.46 -13.15
N LYS A 107 -11.75 1.20 -13.54
CA LYS A 107 -11.81 0.78 -14.95
C LYS A 107 -13.22 0.34 -15.28
#